data_AF-A0A1F4CP96-F1
#
_entry.id   AF-A0A1F4CP96-F1
#
_cell.length_a   1.000
_cell.length_b   1.000
_cell.length_c   1.000
_cell.angle_alpha   90.00
_cell.angle_beta   90.00
_cell.angle_gamma   90.00
#
_symmetry.space_group_name_H-M   'P 1'
#
loop_
_entity.id
_entity.type
_entity.pdbx_description
1 polymer ?
#
loop_
_entity_poly.entity_id
_entity_poly.type
_entity_poly.pdbx_seq_one_letter_code
_entity_poly.pdbx_strand_id
1 'polypeptide(L)'
;MRIGLLVVAVLALIGFLVVAVVLPQMQGAELKEAAEALVAGAEPAKQQVAAAAEKSGGLAGAGNGVKIAPKSDPKQGQMKWIVGADGAIRGWNEKNALEVALTPSLQGGKVSWSCKGYPVNAMPQSCSGR
;
A
#
# COMPACT_ATOMS: atom_id res chain seq x y z
N MET A 1 -54.41 4.55 3.47
CA MET A 1 -53.32 5.46 3.94
C MET A 1 -52.20 4.74 4.70
N ARG A 2 -52.47 3.85 5.66
CA ARG A 2 -51.41 3.17 6.45
C ARG A 2 -50.52 2.22 5.65
N ILE A 3 -51.07 1.46 4.70
CA ILE A 3 -50.30 0.52 3.87
C ILE A 3 -49.30 1.25 2.96
N GLY A 4 -49.72 2.36 2.33
CA GLY A 4 -48.81 3.19 1.52
C GLY A 4 -47.65 3.77 2.34
N LEU A 5 -47.93 4.21 3.57
CA LEU A 5 -46.91 4.69 4.52
C LEU A 5 -45.92 3.58 4.91
N LEU A 6 -46.38 2.35 5.11
CA LEU A 6 -45.51 1.21 5.41
C LEU A 6 -44.60 0.84 4.23
N VAL A 7 -45.12 0.86 2.99
CA VAL A 7 -44.31 0.59 1.79
C VAL A 7 -43.21 1.64 1.60
N VAL A 8 -43.53 2.92 1.79
CA VAL A 8 -42.54 4.01 1.73
C VAL A 8 -41.49 3.86 2.82
N ALA A 9 -41.89 3.53 4.05
CA ALA A 9 -40.96 3.31 5.15
C ALA A 9 -40.00 2.15 4.89
N VAL A 10 -40.48 1.02 4.35
CA VAL A 10 -39.64 -0.13 4.00
C VAL A 10 -38.65 0.21 2.88
N LEU A 11 -39.10 0.88 1.82
CA LEU A 11 -38.21 1.30 0.73
C LEU A 11 -37.14 2.28 1.20
N ALA A 12 -37.48 3.23 2.06
CA ALA A 12 -36.52 4.15 2.66
C ALA A 12 -35.48 3.41 3.52
N LEU A 13 -35.91 2.41 4.29
CA LEU A 13 -35.04 1.61 5.15
C LEU A 13 -34.08 0.74 4.35
N ILE A 14 -34.55 0.13 3.25
CA ILE A 14 -33.71 -0.60 2.29
C ILE A 14 -32.67 0.35 1.67
N GLY A 15 -33.10 1.53 1.19
CA GLY A 15 -32.19 2.53 0.62
C GLY A 15 -31.09 2.94 1.60
N PHE A 16 -31.45 3.17 2.88
CA PHE A 16 -30.49 3.51 3.92
C PHE A 16 -29.49 2.38 4.18
N LEU A 17 -29.94 1.12 4.27
CA LEU A 17 -29.06 -0.03 4.48
C LEU A 17 -28.05 -0.22 3.34
N VAL A 18 -28.48 -0.02 2.09
CA VAL A 18 -27.57 -0.10 0.93
C VAL A 18 -26.47 0.95 1.03
N VAL A 19 -26.81 2.20 1.33
CA VAL A 19 -25.81 3.28 1.48
C VAL A 19 -24.87 3.03 2.66
N ALA A 20 -25.41 2.57 3.79
CA ALA A 20 -24.65 2.31 5.01
C ALA A 20 -23.64 1.14 4.87
N VAL A 21 -23.92 0.16 4.01
CA VAL A 21 -23.03 -1.00 3.81
C VAL A 21 -22.08 -0.80 2.63
N VAL A 22 -22.55 -0.22 1.52
CA VAL A 22 -21.75 -0.13 0.28
C VAL A 22 -20.66 0.93 0.38
N LEU A 23 -20.93 2.10 0.96
CA LEU A 23 -19.94 3.18 1.03
C LEU A 23 -18.71 2.80 1.88
N PRO A 24 -18.83 2.22 3.09
CA PRO A 24 -17.67 1.81 3.87
C PRO A 24 -16.87 0.69 3.20
N GLN A 25 -17.54 -0.22 2.49
CA GLN A 25 -16.86 -1.30 1.77
C GLN A 25 -16.02 -0.77 0.60
N MET A 26 -16.53 0.22 -0.14
CA MET A 26 -15.77 0.86 -1.23
C MET A 26 -14.55 1.60 -0.71
N GLN A 27 -14.69 2.38 0.37
CA GLN A 27 -13.55 3.07 1.00
C GLN A 27 -12.47 2.06 1.45
N GLY A 28 -12.87 0.93 2.03
CA GLY A 28 -11.94 -0.13 2.39
C GLY A 28 -11.22 -0.77 1.19
N ALA A 29 -11.91 -0.91 0.06
CA ALA A 29 -11.31 -1.43 -1.17
C ALA A 29 -10.32 -0.44 -1.79
N GLU A 30 -10.68 0.84 -1.88
CA GLU A 30 -9.80 1.89 -2.41
C GLU A 30 -8.52 2.06 -1.59
N LEU A 31 -8.61 1.93 -0.25
CA LEU A 31 -7.43 1.95 0.63
C LEU A 31 -6.50 0.76 0.37
N LYS A 32 -7.05 -0.42 0.13
CA LYS A 32 -6.27 -1.62 -0.21
C LYS A 32 -5.61 -1.51 -1.58
N GLU A 33 -6.34 -1.02 -2.58
CA GLU A 33 -5.80 -0.77 -3.91
C GLU A 33 -4.66 0.26 -3.87
N ALA A 34 -4.81 1.33 -3.08
CA ALA A 34 -3.75 2.32 -2.88
C ALA A 34 -2.53 1.72 -2.16
N ALA A 35 -2.73 0.83 -1.18
CA ALA A 35 -1.65 0.13 -0.49
C ALA A 35 -0.90 -0.82 -1.45
N GLU A 36 -1.62 -1.58 -2.26
CA GLU A 36 -1.03 -2.46 -3.29
C GLU A 36 -0.25 -1.65 -4.32
N ALA A 37 -0.79 -0.52 -4.78
CA ALA A 37 -0.09 0.38 -5.70
C ALA A 37 1.17 0.98 -5.07
N LEU A 38 1.13 1.31 -3.77
CA LEU A 38 2.28 1.84 -3.05
C LEU A 38 3.40 0.80 -2.92
N VAL A 39 3.05 -0.46 -2.64
CA VAL A 39 4.00 -1.59 -2.58
C VAL A 39 4.55 -1.91 -3.97
N ALA A 40 3.69 -2.02 -4.98
CA ALA A 40 4.07 -2.34 -6.35
C ALA A 40 4.96 -1.25 -6.98
N GLY A 41 4.74 0.03 -6.62
CA GLY A 41 5.58 1.13 -7.06
C GLY A 41 7.03 1.06 -6.56
N ALA A 42 7.30 0.32 -5.48
CA ALA A 42 8.64 0.10 -4.96
C ALA A 42 9.40 -1.07 -5.64
N GLU A 43 8.71 -1.92 -6.40
CA GLU A 43 9.30 -3.11 -7.05
C GLU A 43 10.53 -2.82 -7.94
N PRO A 44 10.55 -1.79 -8.81
CA PRO A 44 11.73 -1.51 -9.62
C PRO A 44 12.96 -1.12 -8.78
N ALA A 45 12.76 -0.46 -7.63
CA ALA A 45 13.86 -0.16 -6.72
C ALA A 45 14.32 -1.38 -5.95
N LYS A 46 13.41 -2.29 -5.57
CA LYS A 46 13.79 -3.57 -4.95
C LYS A 46 14.73 -4.37 -5.85
N GLN A 47 14.44 -4.43 -7.15
CA GLN A 47 15.29 -5.14 -8.10
C GLN A 47 16.67 -4.50 -8.25
N GLN A 48 16.74 -3.16 -8.29
CA GLN A 48 18.02 -2.43 -8.35
C GLN A 48 18.86 -2.63 -7.09
N VAL A 49 18.24 -2.49 -5.91
CA VAL A 49 18.89 -2.73 -4.62
C VAL A 49 19.36 -4.18 -4.51
N ALA A 50 18.53 -5.15 -4.92
CA ALA A 50 18.90 -6.56 -4.90
C ALA A 50 20.10 -6.85 -5.81
N ALA A 51 20.08 -6.35 -7.05
CA ALA A 51 21.19 -6.52 -7.98
C ALA A 51 22.49 -5.87 -7.45
N ALA A 52 22.40 -4.68 -6.85
CA ALA A 52 23.54 -4.00 -6.25
C ALA A 52 24.08 -4.77 -5.03
N ALA A 53 23.20 -5.27 -4.18
CA ALA A 53 23.55 -5.99 -2.97
C ALA A 53 24.15 -7.38 -3.25
N GLU A 54 23.57 -8.12 -4.20
CA GLU A 54 24.07 -9.44 -4.61
C GLU A 54 25.42 -9.32 -5.31
N LYS A 55 25.62 -8.27 -6.13
CA LYS A 55 26.90 -8.00 -6.79
C LYS A 55 27.99 -7.56 -5.82
N SER A 56 27.65 -6.76 -4.82
CA SER A 56 28.62 -6.23 -3.83
C SER A 56 28.83 -7.14 -2.63
N GLY A 57 27.96 -8.15 -2.44
CA GLY A 57 28.00 -9.03 -1.27
C GLY A 57 27.55 -8.36 0.03
N GLY A 58 26.87 -7.21 -0.04
CA GLY A 58 26.40 -6.48 1.13
C GLY A 58 25.33 -5.43 0.82
N LEU A 59 24.62 -4.97 1.85
CA LEU A 59 23.58 -3.93 1.70
C LEU A 59 24.14 -2.51 1.80
N ALA A 60 25.36 -2.35 2.30
CA ALA A 60 26.00 -1.06 2.48
C ALA A 60 26.19 -0.36 1.13
N GLY A 61 25.42 0.70 0.90
CA GLY A 61 25.46 1.47 -0.34
C GLY A 61 24.63 0.87 -1.49
N ALA A 62 23.90 -0.23 -1.26
CA ALA A 62 23.08 -0.88 -2.28
C ALA A 62 21.91 0.01 -2.75
N GLY A 63 21.47 0.96 -1.94
CA GLY A 63 20.46 1.95 -2.31
C GLY A 63 21.01 3.24 -2.91
N ASN A 64 22.33 3.43 -2.97
CA ASN A 64 22.92 4.66 -3.48
C ASN A 64 22.60 4.85 -4.96
N GLY A 65 21.99 5.99 -5.30
CA GLY A 65 21.60 6.31 -6.67
C GLY A 65 20.30 5.65 -7.13
N VAL A 66 19.68 4.78 -6.32
CA VAL A 66 18.36 4.22 -6.61
C VAL A 66 17.31 5.27 -6.27
N LYS A 67 16.53 5.67 -7.27
CA LYS A 67 15.45 6.66 -7.13
C LYS A 67 14.15 6.07 -7.65
N ILE A 68 13.07 6.34 -6.94
CA ILE A 68 11.71 6.01 -7.36
C ILE A 68 11.01 7.33 -7.65
N ALA A 69 10.47 7.48 -8.85
CA ALA A 69 9.70 8.66 -9.21
C ALA A 69 8.38 8.69 -8.42
N PRO A 70 7.99 9.83 -7.82
CA PRO A 70 6.67 9.98 -7.25
C PRO A 70 5.59 9.70 -8.30
N LYS A 71 4.54 8.99 -7.90
CA LYS A 71 3.41 8.66 -8.77
C LYS A 71 2.17 9.35 -8.23
N SER A 72 1.46 10.08 -9.08
CA SER A 72 0.18 10.68 -8.73
C SER A 72 -0.93 9.95 -9.46
N ASP A 73 -1.93 9.52 -8.71
CA ASP A 73 -3.15 8.93 -9.25
C ASP A 73 -4.37 9.73 -8.75
N PRO A 74 -5.36 10.06 -9.60
CA PRO A 74 -6.53 10.83 -9.18
C PRO A 74 -7.33 10.14 -8.06
N LYS A 75 -7.40 8.81 -8.09
CA LYS A 75 -8.15 8.00 -7.11
C LYS A 75 -7.30 7.77 -5.87
N GLN A 76 -6.06 7.33 -6.04
CA GLN A 76 -5.21 6.89 -4.93
C GLN A 76 -4.38 8.02 -4.31
N GLY A 77 -4.28 9.20 -4.93
CA GLY A 77 -3.48 10.32 -4.46
C GLY A 77 -2.00 10.21 -4.84
N GLN A 78 -1.17 11.03 -4.20
CA GLN A 78 0.27 11.05 -4.46
C GLN A 78 0.98 9.99 -3.62
N MET A 79 1.72 9.12 -4.29
CA MET A 79 2.62 8.15 -3.71
C MET A 79 4.05 8.63 -3.86
N LYS A 80 4.80 8.62 -2.77
CA LYS A 80 6.20 9.03 -2.70
C LYS A 80 7.01 7.90 -2.09
N TRP A 81 8.28 7.81 -2.46
CA TRP A 81 9.21 6.85 -1.88
C TRP A 81 10.59 7.46 -1.69
N ILE A 82 11.31 6.95 -0.69
CA ILE A 82 12.73 7.22 -0.45
C ILE A 82 13.45 5.88 -0.32
N VAL A 83 14.64 5.80 -0.91
CA VAL A 83 15.55 4.67 -0.77
C VAL A 83 16.72 5.11 0.11
N GLY A 84 16.95 4.41 1.21
CA GLY A 84 18.08 4.60 2.11
C GLY A 84 19.37 4.02 1.51
N ALA A 85 20.52 4.43 2.05
CA ALA A 85 21.83 3.94 1.58
C ALA A 85 22.00 2.42 1.76
N ASP A 86 21.34 1.84 2.77
CA ASP A 86 21.23 0.41 3.05
C ASP A 86 20.25 -0.33 2.12
N GLY A 87 19.60 0.39 1.20
CA GLY A 87 18.59 -0.16 0.30
C GLY A 87 17.20 -0.29 0.92
N ALA A 88 16.98 0.16 2.17
CA ALA A 88 15.65 0.20 2.75
C ALA A 88 14.77 1.21 2.01
N ILE A 89 13.56 0.79 1.64
CA ILE A 89 12.62 1.62 0.88
C ILE A 89 11.48 2.02 1.82
N ARG A 90 11.24 3.32 1.94
CA ARG A 90 10.06 3.86 2.64
C ARG A 90 9.15 4.53 1.64
N GLY A 91 7.89 4.11 1.58
CA GLY A 91 6.86 4.70 0.74
C GLY A 91 5.74 5.28 1.59
N TRP A 92 5.13 6.37 1.15
CA TRP A 92 3.97 6.94 1.83
C TRP A 92 2.96 7.54 0.86
N ASN A 93 1.71 7.57 1.32
CA ASN A 93 0.57 8.19 0.64
C ASN A 93 -0.19 9.06 1.66
N GLU A 94 -0.06 10.38 1.51
CA GLU A 94 -0.63 11.35 2.45
C GLU A 94 -2.16 11.37 2.42
N LYS A 95 -2.76 11.15 1.25
CA LYS A 95 -4.23 11.18 1.07
C LYS A 95 -4.92 10.08 1.88
N ASN A 96 -4.31 8.89 1.92
CA ASN A 96 -4.88 7.69 2.53
C ASN A 96 -4.20 7.30 3.85
N ALA A 97 -3.30 8.14 4.36
CA ALA A 97 -2.49 7.87 5.56
C ALA A 97 -1.78 6.49 5.51
N LEU A 98 -1.26 6.12 4.34
CA LEU A 98 -0.55 4.85 4.14
C LEU A 98 0.96 5.07 4.27
N GLU A 99 1.64 4.15 4.93
CA GLU A 99 3.09 4.06 4.97
C GLU A 99 3.54 2.62 4.76
N VAL A 100 4.61 2.41 3.99
CA VAL A 100 5.24 1.11 3.81
C VAL A 100 6.75 1.23 4.02
N ALA A 101 7.32 0.25 4.71
CA ALA A 101 8.74 0.08 4.91
C ALA A 101 9.14 -1.31 4.38
N LEU A 102 9.93 -1.31 3.31
CA LEU A 102 10.50 -2.51 2.71
C LEU A 102 11.99 -2.55 3.07
N THR A 103 12.38 -3.54 3.87
CA THR A 103 13.76 -3.67 4.36
C THR A 103 14.41 -4.89 3.70
N PRO A 104 15.49 -4.71 2.93
CA PRO A 104 16.24 -5.83 2.38
C PRO A 104 17.11 -6.48 3.46
N SER A 105 17.36 -7.77 3.30
CA SER A 105 18.32 -8.55 4.09
C SER A 105 19.07 -9.49 3.17
N LEU A 106 20.39 -9.51 3.24
CA LEU A 106 21.21 -10.42 2.42
C LEU A 106 21.48 -11.71 3.22
N GLN A 107 21.00 -12.85 2.73
CA GLN A 107 21.23 -14.17 3.34
C GLN A 107 21.73 -15.14 2.28
N GLY A 108 22.90 -15.76 2.51
CA GLY A 108 23.47 -16.73 1.57
C GLY A 108 23.70 -16.17 0.16
N GLY A 109 24.01 -14.88 0.02
CA GLY A 109 24.23 -14.22 -1.27
C GLY A 109 22.95 -13.89 -2.06
N LYS A 110 21.77 -14.04 -1.46
CA LYS A 110 20.49 -13.61 -2.04
C LYS A 110 19.81 -12.56 -1.18
N VAL A 111 19.15 -11.58 -1.80
CA VAL A 111 18.35 -10.61 -1.05
C VAL A 111 16.97 -11.17 -0.76
N SER A 112 16.62 -11.24 0.52
CA SER A 112 15.23 -11.38 0.99
C SER A 112 14.68 -10.03 1.43
N TRP A 113 13.36 -9.86 1.30
CA TRP A 113 12.69 -8.60 1.64
C TRP A 113 11.69 -8.83 2.77
N SER A 114 11.74 -7.95 3.77
CA SER A 114 10.67 -7.81 4.75
C SER A 114 9.85 -6.57 4.42
N CYS A 115 8.53 -6.67 4.53
CA CYS A 115 7.64 -5.55 4.30
C CYS A 115 6.75 -5.32 5.52
N LYS A 116 6.68 -4.07 5.96
CA LYS A 116 5.77 -3.61 7.01
C LYS A 116 5.00 -2.41 6.50
N GLY A 117 3.69 -2.46 6.58
CA GLY A 117 2.84 -1.37 6.18
C GLY A 117 1.85 -0.97 7.26
N TYR A 118 1.43 0.29 7.20
CA TYR A 118 0.43 0.90 8.05
C TYR A 118 -0.61 1.64 7.19
N PRO A 119 -1.91 1.55 7.51
CA PRO A 119 -2.51 0.73 8.56
C PRO A 119 -2.62 -0.75 8.11
N VAL A 120 -2.44 -1.68 9.05
CA VAL A 120 -2.31 -3.13 8.76
C VAL A 120 -3.53 -3.73 8.05
N ASN A 121 -4.73 -3.21 8.31
CA ASN A 121 -5.99 -3.67 7.71
C ASN A 121 -6.15 -3.30 6.22
N ALA A 122 -5.44 -2.27 5.76
CA ALA A 122 -5.40 -1.86 4.36
C ALA A 122 -4.25 -2.52 3.59
N MET A 123 -3.27 -3.09 4.28
CA MET A 123 -2.07 -3.63 3.63
C MET A 123 -2.30 -5.02 3.01
N PRO A 124 -1.64 -5.33 1.89
CA PRO A 124 -1.61 -6.69 1.38
C PRO A 124 -0.95 -7.63 2.39
N GLN A 125 -1.28 -8.92 2.34
CA GLN A 125 -0.77 -9.90 3.31
C GLN A 125 0.77 -9.89 3.40
N SER A 126 1.44 -9.72 2.26
CA SER A 126 2.91 -9.62 2.16
C SER A 126 3.53 -8.46 2.95
N CYS A 127 2.75 -7.44 3.32
CA CYS A 127 3.19 -6.24 4.03
C CYS A 127 2.48 -6.02 5.37
N SER A 128 1.65 -6.98 5.81
CA SER A 128 0.79 -6.85 7.00
C SER A 128 1.52 -7.06 8.35
N GLY A 129 2.84 -7.26 8.36
CA GLY A 129 3.63 -7.30 9.60
C GLY A 129 3.33 -8.46 10.55
N ARG A 130 2.72 -9.55 10.05
CA ARG A 130 2.65 -10.85 10.75
C ARG A 130 3.79 -11.76 10.34
#